data_AF-A0A0R2XNI5-F1
#
_entry.id   AF-A0A0R2XNI5-F1
#
_cell.length_a   1.000
_cell.length_b   1.000
_cell.length_c   1.000
_cell.angle_alpha   90.00
_cell.angle_beta   90.00
_cell.angle_gamma   90.00
#
_symmetry.space_group_name_H-M   'P 1'
#
loop_
_entity.id
_entity.type
_entity.pdbx_description
1 polymer ?
#
loop_
_entity_poly.entity_id
_entity_poly.type
_entity_poly.pdbx_seq_one_letter_code
_entity_poly.pdbx_strand_id
1 'polypeptide(L)'
;MVHLKKSLTSRRSYESSGLKRFMIVLLIVIACTGVLGLFWFLSQFGPKEVDYSAITADVEISVEAKALREQSLEVEAQFEEVLAMRSAEPQDALLLKRALDLHRQYVGAMPRYNPEASQRLEDLEERYQDLSAEYLKVASAALESEAQRLAIDEAYEAARDKYQEAFQKQKTINENFPLSSAYDVGRATRLQRQARYLTAEPLLQHSLNFEREADAFIAKNEWESAAGLLQQAIQIQQQLNREYRGTNQASVSRLEGLRVKWVGIESGQDHLEIEQVSNLADASRAEGETLKAASLYEEVARLQKQLNKEYPDSPYASSERVIEFQRKSQTAQSVELGLEIEKNHDLLKRLLSERRTYEAAEVIVALRRDIKHMQNAFPRSSLNDEELEVKVRYLNLVQSDLGYIQDRVYDALLPVPGAEGLRMLRTELPQALYSLMMGTNPSRNQGDVNPVDSVSWTEAKSFCERLSWILGKEVRLPSENEFRQALGRLR
;
A
#
# COMPACT_ATOMS: atom_id res chain seq x y z
N MET A 1 47.54 -16.84 40.86
CA MET A 1 46.32 -17.65 40.68
C MET A 1 45.85 -17.49 39.25
N VAL A 2 45.25 -18.54 38.69
CA VAL A 2 44.62 -18.65 37.36
C VAL A 2 45.53 -19.21 36.25
N HIS A 3 45.21 -20.46 35.91
CA HIS A 3 45.84 -21.36 34.95
C HIS A 3 45.40 -21.08 33.50
N LEU A 4 46.29 -21.41 32.57
CA LEU A 4 46.05 -21.58 31.13
C LEU A 4 44.87 -22.52 30.81
N LYS A 5 44.07 -22.19 29.78
CA LYS A 5 43.99 -23.02 28.55
C LYS A 5 43.21 -22.35 27.42
N LYS A 6 43.78 -22.53 26.21
CA LYS A 6 43.27 -22.16 24.89
C LYS A 6 41.93 -22.82 24.55
N SER A 7 41.15 -22.09 23.76
CA SER A 7 40.00 -22.53 22.98
C SER A 7 40.32 -23.66 22.01
N LEU A 8 39.46 -24.69 21.99
CA LEU A 8 39.25 -25.55 20.83
C LEU A 8 37.75 -25.82 20.64
N THR A 9 37.34 -25.56 19.40
CA THR A 9 36.14 -25.95 18.69
C THR A 9 35.48 -27.27 19.12
N SER A 10 34.15 -27.27 19.18
CA SER A 10 33.34 -28.49 19.09
C SER A 10 32.03 -28.18 18.35
N ARG A 11 32.03 -28.44 17.02
CA ARG A 11 30.83 -28.89 16.32
C ARG A 11 30.33 -30.16 17.03
N ARG A 12 29.09 -30.15 17.52
CA ARG A 12 28.39 -31.40 17.86
C ARG A 12 27.26 -31.63 16.86
N SER A 13 27.44 -32.73 16.15
CA SER A 13 26.59 -33.35 15.16
C SER A 13 25.20 -33.68 15.71
N TYR A 14 24.21 -33.46 14.87
CA TYR A 14 22.83 -33.88 15.04
C TYR A 14 22.72 -35.35 14.61
N GLU A 15 22.89 -36.30 15.53
CA GLU A 15 22.53 -37.69 15.29
C GLU A 15 21.89 -38.31 16.54
N SER A 16 20.55 -38.24 16.56
CA SER A 16 19.65 -39.30 17.02
C SER A 16 18.25 -38.80 16.61
N SER A 17 17.36 -39.54 15.97
CA SER A 17 17.21 -40.97 15.84
C SER A 17 16.15 -41.16 14.75
N GLY A 18 16.56 -41.51 13.53
CA GLY A 18 15.62 -41.92 12.47
C GLY A 18 14.75 -43.10 12.93
N LEU A 19 15.30 -43.93 13.82
CA LEU A 19 14.65 -45.07 14.44
C LEU A 19 13.49 -44.68 15.38
N LYS A 20 13.60 -43.58 16.15
CA LYS A 20 12.49 -43.07 16.99
C LYS A 20 11.35 -42.51 16.15
N ARG A 21 11.65 -41.74 15.11
CA ARG A 21 10.60 -41.22 14.20
C ARG A 21 9.91 -42.35 13.45
N PHE A 22 10.68 -43.33 12.97
CA PHE A 22 10.14 -44.54 12.35
C PHE A 22 9.26 -45.34 13.32
N MET A 23 9.71 -45.55 14.56
CA MET A 23 8.94 -46.24 15.61
C MET A 23 7.63 -45.52 15.97
N ILE A 24 7.63 -44.18 16.01
CA ILE A 24 6.41 -43.39 16.27
C ILE A 24 5.43 -43.51 15.11
N VAL A 25 5.91 -43.38 13.87
CA VAL A 25 5.07 -43.55 12.68
C VAL A 25 4.50 -44.97 12.61
N LEU A 26 5.32 -45.99 12.91
CA LEU A 26 4.88 -47.38 12.98
C LEU A 26 3.81 -47.59 14.06
N LEU A 27 3.95 -46.99 15.24
CA LEU A 27 2.94 -47.05 16.30
C LEU A 27 1.64 -46.37 15.90
N ILE A 28 1.70 -45.24 15.19
CA ILE A 28 0.52 -44.55 14.68
C ILE A 28 -0.17 -45.42 13.62
N VAL A 29 0.58 -46.03 12.71
CA VAL A 29 0.02 -46.93 11.69
C VAL A 29 -0.58 -48.18 12.33
N ILE A 30 0.05 -48.77 13.35
CA ILE A 30 -0.48 -49.90 14.11
C ILE A 30 -1.74 -49.50 14.89
N ALA A 31 -1.76 -48.30 15.48
CA ALA A 31 -2.96 -47.80 16.16
C ALA A 31 -4.10 -47.54 15.18
N CYS A 32 -3.84 -46.92 14.03
CA CYS A 32 -4.84 -46.70 12.99
C CYS A 32 -5.36 -48.01 12.40
N THR A 33 -4.48 -48.97 12.11
CA THR A 33 -4.88 -50.31 11.63
C THR A 33 -5.60 -51.12 12.71
N GLY A 34 -5.25 -50.94 13.98
CA GLY A 34 -5.98 -51.49 15.12
C GLY A 34 -7.38 -50.91 15.27
N VAL A 35 -7.56 -49.60 15.10
CA VAL A 35 -8.87 -48.95 15.10
C VAL A 35 -9.70 -49.37 13.89
N LEU A 36 -9.11 -49.44 12.70
CA LEU A 36 -9.79 -49.93 11.49
C LEU A 36 -10.15 -51.41 11.60
N GLY A 37 -9.26 -52.23 12.16
CA GLY A 37 -9.50 -53.64 12.44
C GLY A 37 -10.57 -53.84 13.51
N LEU A 38 -10.62 -52.99 14.53
CA LEU A 38 -11.68 -52.96 15.54
C LEU A 38 -13.01 -52.54 14.92
N PHE A 39 -13.06 -51.51 14.06
CA PHE A 39 -14.27 -51.13 13.33
C PHE A 39 -14.72 -52.23 12.38
N TRP A 40 -13.80 -52.90 11.67
CA TRP A 40 -14.12 -54.04 10.82
C TRP A 40 -14.63 -55.23 11.65
N PHE A 41 -14.00 -55.55 12.78
CA PHE A 41 -14.45 -56.60 13.71
C PHE A 41 -15.81 -56.27 14.33
N LEU A 42 -16.04 -55.03 14.75
CA LEU A 42 -17.35 -54.56 15.23
C LEU A 42 -18.39 -54.56 14.11
N SER A 43 -18.00 -54.30 12.85
CA SER A 43 -18.92 -54.42 11.70
C SER A 43 -19.37 -55.86 11.44
N GLN A 44 -18.57 -56.87 11.82
CA GLN A 44 -18.98 -58.29 11.81
C GLN A 44 -20.01 -58.61 12.91
N PHE A 45 -20.16 -57.73 13.90
CA PHE A 45 -21.21 -57.78 14.93
C PHE A 45 -22.33 -56.75 14.69
N GLY A 46 -22.35 -56.10 13.52
CA GLY A 46 -23.53 -55.38 13.07
C GLY A 46 -24.76 -56.31 13.06
N PRO A 47 -25.98 -55.77 13.21
CA PRO A 47 -27.18 -56.60 13.20
C PRO A 47 -27.17 -57.47 11.95
N LYS A 48 -27.18 -58.79 12.13
CA LYS A 48 -27.29 -59.74 11.01
C LYS A 48 -28.53 -59.36 10.20
N GLU A 49 -28.47 -59.45 8.87
CA GLU A 49 -29.68 -59.33 8.05
C GLU A 49 -30.71 -60.31 8.61
N VAL A 50 -31.76 -59.74 9.20
CA VAL A 50 -32.88 -60.52 9.69
C VAL A 50 -33.60 -60.99 8.45
N ASP A 51 -33.50 -62.29 8.17
CA ASP A 51 -34.29 -62.89 7.11
C ASP A 51 -35.76 -62.88 7.53
N TYR A 52 -36.49 -61.87 7.05
CA TYR A 52 -37.93 -61.71 7.29
C TYR A 52 -38.77 -62.76 6.57
N SER A 53 -38.18 -63.62 5.72
CA SER A 53 -38.91 -64.68 5.01
C SER A 53 -39.35 -65.84 5.93
N ALA A 54 -38.83 -65.91 7.16
CA ALA A 54 -39.14 -66.98 8.12
C ALA A 54 -40.17 -66.62 9.21
N ILE A 55 -40.82 -65.45 9.14
CA ILE A 55 -41.94 -65.09 10.05
C ILE A 55 -43.17 -64.69 9.24
N THR A 56 -43.69 -65.63 8.45
CA THR A 56 -45.09 -65.60 8.02
C THR A 56 -45.93 -66.28 9.09
N ALA A 57 -46.13 -65.58 10.21
CA ALA A 57 -47.41 -65.70 10.89
C ALA A 57 -48.28 -64.62 10.25
N ASP A 58 -49.41 -65.00 9.64
CA ASP A 58 -50.46 -64.06 9.26
C ASP A 58 -50.91 -63.33 10.54
N VAL A 59 -50.25 -62.22 10.86
CA VAL A 59 -50.72 -61.30 11.88
C VAL A 59 -51.80 -60.48 11.18
N GLU A 60 -53.05 -60.89 11.39
CA GLU A 60 -54.20 -60.16 10.89
C GLU A 60 -54.14 -58.69 11.35
N ILE A 61 -53.95 -57.78 10.40
CA ILE A 61 -54.14 -56.34 10.63
C ILE A 61 -55.59 -56.17 11.08
N SER A 62 -55.80 -55.53 12.23
CA SER A 62 -57.14 -55.34 12.78
C SER A 62 -58.04 -54.62 11.77
N VAL A 63 -59.34 -54.95 11.80
CA VAL A 63 -60.35 -54.31 10.92
C VAL A 63 -60.34 -52.78 11.12
N GLU A 64 -60.11 -52.33 12.36
CA GLU A 64 -59.99 -50.91 12.70
C GLU A 64 -58.77 -50.24 12.05
N ALA A 65 -57.61 -50.90 12.04
CA ALA A 65 -56.42 -50.37 11.37
C ALA A 65 -56.59 -50.32 9.84
N LYS A 66 -57.23 -51.32 9.23
CA LYS A 66 -57.58 -51.28 7.81
C LYS A 66 -58.53 -50.12 7.49
N ALA A 67 -59.52 -49.87 8.34
CA ALA A 67 -60.44 -48.74 8.19
C ALA A 67 -59.73 -47.39 8.30
N LEU A 68 -58.77 -47.22 9.22
CA LEU A 68 -57.95 -46.00 9.33
C LEU A 68 -57.15 -45.73 8.04
N ARG A 69 -56.58 -46.79 7.43
CA ARG A 69 -55.85 -46.68 6.15
C ARG A 69 -56.79 -46.29 5.00
N GLU A 70 -57.96 -46.91 4.90
CA GLU A 70 -58.96 -46.58 3.87
C GLU A 70 -59.46 -45.13 4.01
N GLN A 71 -59.74 -44.68 5.23
CA GLN A 71 -60.14 -43.29 5.49
C GLN A 71 -59.02 -42.30 5.15
N SER A 72 -57.76 -42.63 5.43
CA SER A 72 -56.62 -41.80 5.03
C SER A 72 -56.53 -41.66 3.51
N LEU A 73 -56.68 -42.77 2.77
CA LEU A 73 -56.68 -42.78 1.30
C LEU A 73 -57.86 -42.00 0.71
N GLU A 74 -59.04 -42.11 1.30
CA GLU A 74 -60.23 -41.39 0.86
C GLU A 74 -60.05 -39.87 1.05
N VAL A 75 -59.52 -39.43 2.19
CA VAL A 75 -59.26 -38.01 2.45
C VAL A 75 -58.12 -37.47 1.56
N GLU A 76 -57.09 -38.28 1.28
CA GLU A 76 -56.07 -37.90 0.29
C GLU A 76 -56.66 -37.79 -1.12
N ALA A 77 -57.54 -38.71 -1.53
CA ALA A 77 -58.22 -38.64 -2.82
C ALA A 77 -59.08 -37.37 -2.96
N GLN A 78 -59.76 -36.94 -1.88
CA GLN A 78 -60.47 -35.66 -1.85
C GLN A 78 -59.53 -34.48 -2.08
N PHE A 79 -58.31 -34.53 -1.55
CA PHE A 79 -57.30 -33.50 -1.81
C PHE A 79 -56.82 -33.52 -3.27
N GLU A 80 -56.63 -34.70 -3.88
CA GLU A 80 -56.29 -34.80 -5.31
C GLU A 80 -57.40 -34.26 -6.22
N GLU A 81 -58.67 -34.47 -5.86
CA GLU A 81 -59.81 -33.88 -6.58
C GLU A 81 -59.77 -32.35 -6.55
N VAL A 82 -59.39 -31.75 -5.41
CA VAL A 82 -59.20 -30.30 -5.31
C VAL A 82 -58.10 -29.83 -6.26
N LEU A 83 -56.95 -30.51 -6.27
CA LEU A 83 -55.82 -30.20 -7.15
C LEU A 83 -56.16 -30.35 -8.65
N ALA A 84 -57.05 -31.28 -9.00
CA ALA A 84 -57.52 -31.46 -10.37
C ALA A 84 -58.40 -30.28 -10.86
N MET A 85 -59.04 -29.56 -9.94
CA MET A 85 -59.95 -28.44 -10.27
C MET A 85 -59.27 -27.07 -10.15
N ARG A 86 -58.37 -26.88 -9.19
CA ARG A 86 -57.69 -25.60 -8.94
C ARG A 86 -56.35 -25.79 -8.22
N SER A 87 -55.54 -24.73 -8.20
CA SER A 87 -54.38 -24.69 -7.30
C SER A 87 -54.81 -24.80 -5.84
N ALA A 88 -54.04 -25.52 -5.04
CA ALA A 88 -54.30 -25.65 -3.61
C ALA A 88 -54.20 -24.30 -2.89
N GLU A 89 -55.16 -24.08 -2.00
CA GLU A 89 -55.25 -22.96 -1.07
C GLU A 89 -54.77 -23.40 0.33
N PRO A 90 -54.40 -22.46 1.21
CA PRO A 90 -53.92 -22.80 2.56
C PRO A 90 -54.88 -23.67 3.37
N GLN A 91 -56.19 -23.55 3.13
CA GLN A 91 -57.21 -24.36 3.81
C GLN A 91 -57.22 -25.83 3.37
N ASP A 92 -56.75 -26.14 2.15
CA ASP A 92 -56.74 -27.50 1.62
C ASP A 92 -55.66 -28.37 2.30
N ALA A 93 -54.64 -27.75 2.91
CA ALA A 93 -53.66 -28.45 3.72
C ALA A 93 -54.29 -29.18 4.92
N LEU A 94 -55.49 -28.79 5.35
CA LEU A 94 -56.24 -29.50 6.39
C LEU A 94 -56.68 -30.90 5.95
N LEU A 95 -56.93 -31.12 4.65
CA LEU A 95 -57.24 -32.44 4.10
C LEU A 95 -55.99 -33.35 4.19
N LEU A 96 -54.84 -32.87 3.74
CA LEU A 96 -53.57 -33.58 3.90
C LEU A 96 -53.23 -33.82 5.38
N LYS A 97 -53.47 -32.84 6.25
CA LYS A 97 -53.27 -33.00 7.70
C LYS A 97 -54.13 -34.12 8.28
N ARG A 98 -55.40 -34.18 7.89
CA ARG A 98 -56.33 -35.23 8.31
C ARG A 98 -55.92 -36.60 7.75
N ALA A 99 -55.52 -36.68 6.48
CA ALA A 99 -55.00 -37.91 5.88
C ALA A 99 -53.73 -38.40 6.59
N LEU A 100 -52.82 -37.48 6.92
CA LEU A 100 -51.60 -37.73 7.68
C LEU A 100 -51.90 -38.24 9.09
N ASP A 101 -52.81 -37.59 9.83
CA ASP A 101 -53.14 -37.99 11.21
C ASP A 101 -53.84 -39.35 11.26
N LEU A 102 -54.69 -39.67 10.28
CA LEU A 102 -55.30 -41.00 10.12
C LEU A 102 -54.25 -42.06 9.78
N HIS A 103 -53.32 -41.76 8.86
CA HIS A 103 -52.24 -42.69 8.50
C HIS A 103 -51.25 -42.89 9.64
N ARG A 104 -50.99 -41.86 10.45
CA ARG A 104 -50.17 -41.95 11.66
C ARG A 104 -50.80 -42.87 12.71
N GLN A 105 -52.13 -42.79 12.89
CA GLN A 105 -52.87 -43.73 13.74
C GLN A 105 -52.82 -45.15 13.19
N TYR A 106 -52.93 -45.33 11.87
CA TYR A 106 -52.75 -46.62 11.21
C TYR A 106 -51.38 -47.22 11.50
N VAL A 107 -50.29 -46.46 11.27
CA VAL A 107 -48.91 -46.90 11.55
C VAL A 107 -48.73 -47.24 13.04
N GLY A 108 -49.30 -46.45 13.95
CA GLY A 108 -49.25 -46.70 15.39
C GLY A 108 -50.04 -47.94 15.85
N ALA A 109 -51.08 -48.33 15.12
CA ALA A 109 -51.87 -49.53 15.37
C ALA A 109 -51.23 -50.82 14.78
N MET A 110 -50.13 -50.71 14.02
CA MET A 110 -49.46 -51.85 13.42
C MET A 110 -48.70 -52.68 14.48
N PRO A 111 -48.86 -54.03 14.51
CA PRO A 111 -48.19 -54.89 15.49
C PRO A 111 -46.66 -54.93 15.36
N ARG A 112 -46.12 -54.57 14.19
CA ARG A 112 -44.69 -54.54 13.86
C ARG A 112 -44.41 -53.40 12.90
N TYR A 113 -43.13 -52.99 12.84
CA TYR A 113 -42.64 -52.03 11.85
C TYR A 113 -42.97 -52.49 10.42
N ASN A 114 -43.55 -51.59 9.63
CA ASN A 114 -43.85 -51.82 8.22
C ASN A 114 -43.16 -50.72 7.38
N PRO A 115 -42.13 -51.08 6.59
CA PRO A 115 -41.38 -50.11 5.79
C PRO A 115 -42.26 -49.29 4.82
N GLU A 116 -43.23 -49.91 4.16
CA GLU A 116 -44.11 -49.23 3.19
C GLU A 116 -45.06 -48.24 3.88
N ALA A 117 -45.63 -48.63 5.03
CA ALA A 117 -46.52 -47.77 5.79
C ALA A 117 -45.77 -46.58 6.40
N SER A 118 -44.55 -46.80 6.88
CA SER A 118 -43.65 -45.75 7.38
C SER A 118 -43.20 -44.81 6.28
N GLN A 119 -42.80 -45.31 5.11
CA GLN A 119 -42.43 -44.47 3.97
C GLN A 119 -43.59 -43.56 3.56
N ARG A 120 -44.80 -44.12 3.41
CA ARG A 120 -45.98 -43.32 3.08
C ARG A 120 -46.32 -42.26 4.14
N LEU A 121 -46.03 -42.55 5.41
CA LEU A 121 -46.22 -41.56 6.48
C LEU A 121 -45.27 -40.38 6.31
N GLU A 122 -44.01 -40.65 5.99
CA GLU A 122 -43.00 -39.63 5.69
C GLU A 122 -43.40 -38.82 4.44
N ASP A 123 -43.81 -39.48 3.36
CA ASP A 123 -44.25 -38.83 2.13
C ASP A 123 -45.47 -37.91 2.36
N LEU A 124 -46.47 -38.38 3.10
CA LEU A 124 -47.65 -37.56 3.46
C LEU A 124 -47.28 -36.38 4.36
N GLU A 125 -46.30 -36.57 5.24
CA GLU A 125 -45.83 -35.51 6.13
C GLU A 125 -45.05 -34.44 5.36
N GLU A 126 -44.17 -34.83 4.43
CA GLU A 126 -43.47 -33.93 3.51
C GLU A 126 -44.47 -33.15 2.65
N ARG A 127 -45.42 -33.83 2.00
CA ARG A 127 -46.47 -33.18 1.18
C ARG A 127 -47.30 -32.17 1.96
N TYR A 128 -47.72 -32.52 3.18
CA TYR A 128 -48.46 -31.61 4.05
C TYR A 128 -47.62 -30.37 4.41
N GLN A 129 -46.37 -30.57 4.81
CA GLN A 129 -45.48 -29.48 5.20
C GLN A 129 -45.14 -28.57 4.01
N ASP A 130 -44.91 -29.14 2.83
CA ASP A 130 -44.68 -28.38 1.59
C ASP A 130 -45.85 -27.47 1.25
N LEU A 131 -47.07 -28.02 1.23
CA LEU A 131 -48.24 -27.22 0.94
C LEU A 131 -48.47 -26.13 2.00
N SER A 132 -48.26 -26.47 3.28
CA SER A 132 -48.44 -25.53 4.39
C SER A 132 -47.41 -24.39 4.38
N ALA A 133 -46.19 -24.66 3.89
CA ALA A 133 -45.13 -23.67 3.80
C ALA A 133 -45.22 -22.78 2.54
N GLU A 134 -45.84 -23.26 1.45
CA GLU A 134 -45.84 -22.58 0.14
C GLU A 134 -46.41 -21.16 0.21
N TYR A 135 -47.52 -20.94 0.93
CA TYR A 135 -48.08 -19.59 1.10
C TYR A 135 -47.12 -18.63 1.81
N LEU A 136 -46.46 -19.11 2.88
CA LEU A 136 -45.47 -18.30 3.62
C LEU A 136 -44.25 -18.00 2.77
N LYS A 137 -43.81 -18.95 1.94
CA LYS A 137 -42.69 -18.80 1.01
C LYS A 137 -42.99 -17.74 -0.04
N VAL A 138 -44.13 -17.82 -0.72
CA VAL A 138 -44.55 -16.84 -1.73
C VAL A 138 -44.68 -15.44 -1.11
N ALA A 139 -45.35 -15.33 0.04
CA ALA A 139 -45.49 -14.05 0.74
C ALA A 139 -44.14 -13.48 1.20
N SER A 140 -43.23 -14.32 1.69
CA SER A 140 -41.87 -13.91 2.07
C SER A 140 -41.06 -13.42 0.86
N ALA A 141 -41.17 -14.07 -0.29
CA ALA A 141 -40.47 -13.66 -1.52
C ALA A 141 -41.02 -12.34 -2.10
N ALA A 142 -42.33 -12.13 -2.01
CA ALA A 142 -42.96 -10.88 -2.42
C ALA A 142 -42.49 -9.70 -1.55
N LEU A 143 -42.43 -9.88 -0.23
CA LEU A 143 -41.92 -8.89 0.71
C LEU A 143 -40.43 -8.58 0.47
N GLU A 144 -39.61 -9.60 0.20
CA GLU A 144 -38.21 -9.40 -0.16
C GLU A 144 -38.07 -8.57 -1.45
N SER A 145 -38.89 -8.83 -2.46
CA SER A 145 -38.89 -8.06 -3.72
C SER A 145 -39.35 -6.61 -3.51
N GLU A 146 -40.35 -6.40 -2.65
CA GLU A 146 -40.80 -5.06 -2.26
C GLU A 146 -39.71 -4.30 -1.51
N ALA A 147 -39.03 -4.96 -0.56
CA ALA A 147 -37.93 -4.40 0.20
C ALA A 147 -36.77 -3.94 -0.72
N GLN A 148 -36.44 -4.74 -1.73
CA GLN A 148 -35.41 -4.39 -2.71
C GLN A 148 -35.76 -3.11 -3.49
N ARG A 149 -37.01 -2.95 -3.91
CA ARG A 149 -37.46 -1.71 -4.60
C ARG A 149 -37.37 -0.50 -3.67
N LEU A 150 -37.87 -0.63 -2.45
CA LEU A 150 -37.80 0.45 -1.45
C LEU A 150 -36.35 0.85 -1.13
N ALA A 151 -35.43 -0.11 -1.09
CA ALA A 151 -34.01 0.18 -0.88
C ALA A 151 -33.37 0.95 -2.05
N ILE A 152 -33.78 0.66 -3.29
CA ILE A 152 -33.36 1.41 -4.49
C ILE A 152 -33.90 2.85 -4.44
N ASP A 153 -35.12 3.03 -3.96
CA ASP A 153 -35.75 4.35 -3.79
C ASP A 153 -35.29 5.08 -2.51
N GLU A 154 -34.23 4.61 -1.86
CA GLU A 154 -33.64 5.16 -0.62
C GLU A 154 -34.59 5.19 0.59
N ALA A 155 -35.72 4.48 0.52
CA ALA A 155 -36.67 4.31 1.62
C ALA A 155 -36.21 3.21 2.60
N TYR A 156 -35.03 3.40 3.20
CA TYR A 156 -34.32 2.36 3.95
C TYR A 156 -35.10 1.80 5.15
N GLU A 157 -35.84 2.64 5.88
CA GLU A 157 -36.65 2.17 7.02
C GLU A 157 -37.79 1.27 6.57
N ALA A 158 -38.52 1.67 5.53
CA ALA A 158 -39.60 0.85 4.95
C ALA A 158 -39.04 -0.44 4.35
N ALA A 159 -37.90 -0.38 3.66
CA ALA A 159 -37.22 -1.56 3.12
C ALA A 159 -36.80 -2.53 4.23
N ARG A 160 -36.23 -2.02 5.33
CA ARG A 160 -35.85 -2.81 6.52
C ARG A 160 -37.06 -3.56 7.06
N ASP A 161 -38.19 -2.88 7.24
CA ASP A 161 -39.40 -3.47 7.83
C ASP A 161 -39.92 -4.62 6.95
N LYS A 162 -39.91 -4.45 5.63
CA LYS A 162 -40.25 -5.51 4.66
C LYS A 162 -39.30 -6.70 4.73
N TYR A 163 -37.99 -6.48 4.87
CA TYR A 163 -37.04 -7.58 5.10
C TYR A 163 -37.26 -8.30 6.44
N GLN A 164 -37.65 -7.58 7.49
CA GLN A 164 -37.99 -8.18 8.78
C GLN A 164 -39.25 -9.04 8.69
N GLU A 165 -40.30 -8.56 8.01
CA GLU A 165 -41.50 -9.35 7.76
C GLU A 165 -41.20 -10.60 6.92
N ALA A 166 -40.39 -10.46 5.86
CA ALA A 166 -39.95 -11.59 5.04
C ALA A 166 -39.17 -12.62 5.88
N PHE A 167 -38.28 -12.15 6.76
CA PHE A 167 -37.53 -12.98 7.69
C PHE A 167 -38.45 -13.74 8.66
N GLN A 168 -39.44 -13.08 9.26
CA GLN A 168 -40.37 -13.75 10.18
C GLN A 168 -41.13 -14.88 9.48
N LYS A 169 -41.57 -14.67 8.23
CA LYS A 169 -42.24 -15.73 7.45
C LYS A 169 -41.31 -16.91 7.17
N GLN A 170 -40.07 -16.67 6.74
CA GLN A 170 -39.10 -17.76 6.53
C GLN A 170 -38.73 -18.47 7.84
N LYS A 171 -38.64 -17.72 8.95
CA LYS A 171 -38.41 -18.29 10.27
C LYS A 171 -39.56 -19.22 10.68
N THR A 172 -40.82 -18.81 10.47
CA THR A 172 -41.99 -19.65 10.70
C THR A 172 -41.96 -20.93 9.87
N ILE A 173 -41.53 -20.87 8.59
CA ILE A 173 -41.33 -22.08 7.77
C ILE A 173 -40.30 -23.00 8.42
N ASN A 174 -39.14 -22.46 8.79
CA ASN A 174 -38.05 -23.26 9.34
C ASN A 174 -38.41 -23.91 10.71
N GLU A 175 -39.23 -23.24 11.52
CA GLU A 175 -39.65 -23.72 12.85
C GLU A 175 -40.81 -24.71 12.78
N ASN A 176 -41.82 -24.46 11.93
CA ASN A 176 -43.05 -25.24 11.91
C ASN A 176 -43.10 -26.31 10.80
N PHE A 177 -42.30 -26.16 9.74
CA PHE A 177 -42.32 -27.03 8.56
C PHE A 177 -40.90 -27.49 8.16
N PRO A 178 -40.15 -28.17 9.05
CA PRO A 178 -38.75 -28.53 8.82
C PRO A 178 -38.50 -29.55 7.69
N LEU A 179 -39.52 -30.30 7.27
CA LEU A 179 -39.44 -31.26 6.16
C LEU A 179 -39.83 -30.64 4.81
N SER A 180 -40.32 -29.39 4.80
CA SER A 180 -40.67 -28.74 3.54
C SER A 180 -39.42 -28.40 2.71
N SER A 181 -39.53 -28.52 1.39
CA SER A 181 -38.65 -27.94 0.39
C SER A 181 -38.40 -26.43 0.54
N ALA A 182 -39.27 -25.71 1.26
CA ALA A 182 -39.12 -24.29 1.57
C ALA A 182 -38.23 -24.01 2.79
N TYR A 183 -37.79 -25.03 3.52
CA TYR A 183 -36.86 -24.92 4.64
C TYR A 183 -35.51 -24.36 4.16
N ASP A 184 -35.14 -23.17 4.64
CA ASP A 184 -33.84 -22.55 4.32
C ASP A 184 -33.39 -21.61 5.45
N VAL A 185 -32.50 -22.11 6.30
CA VAL A 185 -31.86 -21.34 7.38
C VAL A 185 -30.89 -20.27 6.81
N GLY A 186 -30.26 -20.58 5.68
CA GLY A 186 -29.38 -19.65 4.98
C GLY A 186 -30.14 -18.43 4.47
N ARG A 187 -31.32 -18.63 3.89
CA ARG A 187 -32.23 -17.54 3.47
C ARG A 187 -32.67 -16.69 4.65
N ALA A 188 -33.11 -17.30 5.74
CA ALA A 188 -33.49 -16.56 6.95
C ALA A 188 -32.32 -15.66 7.43
N THR A 189 -31.11 -16.21 7.47
CA THR A 189 -29.90 -15.45 7.85
C THR A 189 -29.62 -14.29 6.88
N ARG A 190 -29.77 -14.51 5.57
CA ARG A 190 -29.61 -13.45 4.56
C ARG A 190 -30.62 -12.32 4.74
N LEU A 191 -31.91 -12.65 4.92
CA LEU A 191 -32.97 -11.66 5.13
C LEU A 191 -32.74 -10.82 6.39
N GLN A 192 -32.37 -11.48 7.50
CA GLN A 192 -32.04 -10.80 8.75
C GLN A 192 -30.82 -9.88 8.60
N ARG A 193 -29.79 -10.33 7.87
CA ARG A 193 -28.59 -9.52 7.58
C ARG A 193 -28.96 -8.29 6.75
N GLN A 194 -29.80 -8.43 5.71
CA GLN A 194 -30.24 -7.30 4.89
C GLN A 194 -31.04 -6.27 5.71
N ALA A 195 -31.95 -6.72 6.57
CA ALA A 195 -32.65 -5.83 7.49
C ALA A 195 -31.66 -5.04 8.36
N ARG A 196 -30.66 -5.72 8.95
CA ARG A 196 -29.63 -5.07 9.78
C ARG A 196 -28.78 -4.06 8.98
N TYR A 197 -28.55 -4.31 7.70
CA TYR A 197 -27.77 -3.41 6.82
C TYR A 197 -28.54 -2.11 6.58
N LEU A 198 -29.83 -2.23 6.29
CA LEU A 198 -30.71 -1.08 6.05
C LEU A 198 -30.97 -0.25 7.32
N THR A 199 -30.90 -0.86 8.50
CA THR A 199 -30.92 -0.09 9.76
C THR A 199 -29.69 0.81 9.91
N ALA A 200 -28.52 0.37 9.41
CA ALA A 200 -27.26 1.10 9.54
C ALA A 200 -27.09 2.20 8.47
N GLU A 201 -27.79 2.10 7.34
CA GLU A 201 -27.60 2.99 6.18
C GLU A 201 -27.91 4.46 6.47
N PRO A 202 -29.05 4.83 7.11
CA PRO A 202 -29.32 6.25 7.43
C PRO A 202 -28.26 6.88 8.34
N LEU A 203 -27.71 6.11 9.28
CA LEU A 203 -26.61 6.57 10.14
C LEU A 203 -25.36 6.85 9.32
N LEU A 204 -25.01 5.97 8.37
CA LEU A 204 -23.88 6.22 7.47
C LEU A 204 -24.12 7.50 6.65
N GLN A 205 -25.32 7.68 6.08
CA GLN A 205 -25.66 8.87 5.31
C GLN A 205 -25.52 10.15 6.15
N HIS A 206 -25.97 10.15 7.41
CA HIS A 206 -25.75 11.28 8.32
C HIS A 206 -24.26 11.54 8.59
N SER A 207 -23.47 10.49 8.85
CA SER A 207 -22.02 10.62 9.03
C SER A 207 -21.32 11.20 7.79
N LEU A 208 -21.74 10.79 6.60
CA LEU A 208 -21.22 11.31 5.33
C LEU A 208 -21.62 12.78 5.09
N ASN A 209 -22.83 13.17 5.50
CA ASN A 209 -23.28 14.56 5.40
C ASN A 209 -22.43 15.48 6.29
N PHE A 210 -22.22 15.09 7.55
CA PHE A 210 -21.33 15.83 8.45
C PHE A 210 -19.90 15.93 7.91
N GLU A 211 -19.38 14.85 7.32
CA GLU A 211 -18.06 14.89 6.67
C GLU A 211 -18.03 15.87 5.49
N ARG A 212 -19.04 15.88 4.61
CA ARG A 212 -19.13 16.82 3.48
C ARG A 212 -19.24 18.28 3.94
N GLU A 213 -20.03 18.54 4.98
CA GLU A 213 -20.14 19.88 5.55
C GLU A 213 -18.82 20.31 6.20
N ALA A 214 -18.16 19.42 6.94
CA ALA A 214 -16.84 19.68 7.51
C ALA A 214 -15.83 20.04 6.41
N ASP A 215 -15.82 19.31 5.28
CA ASP A 215 -14.95 19.59 4.14
C ASP A 215 -15.20 20.99 3.54
N ALA A 216 -16.46 21.46 3.53
CA ALA A 216 -16.79 22.81 3.09
C ALA A 216 -16.27 23.91 4.04
N PHE A 217 -16.22 23.63 5.34
CA PHE A 217 -15.62 24.54 6.33
C PHE A 217 -14.09 24.52 6.29
N ILE A 218 -13.47 23.35 6.09
CA ILE A 218 -12.01 23.22 5.87
C ILE A 218 -11.58 24.07 4.68
N ALA A 219 -12.31 24.01 3.56
CA ALA A 219 -12.01 24.81 2.36
C ALA A 219 -12.03 26.33 2.60
N LYS A 220 -12.69 26.79 3.66
CA LYS A 220 -12.76 28.20 4.08
C LYS A 220 -11.83 28.52 5.25
N ASN A 221 -11.03 27.56 5.72
CA ASN A 221 -10.19 27.67 6.92
C ASN A 221 -10.98 27.90 8.22
N GLU A 222 -12.24 27.47 8.28
CA GLU A 222 -13.11 27.57 9.46
C GLU A 222 -12.96 26.31 10.34
N TRP A 223 -11.80 26.17 10.98
CA TRP A 223 -11.35 24.94 11.65
C TRP A 223 -12.26 24.48 12.80
N GLU A 224 -12.75 25.40 13.63
CA GLU A 224 -13.60 25.07 14.78
C GLU A 224 -14.95 24.46 14.32
N SER A 225 -15.58 25.07 13.31
CA SER A 225 -16.82 24.57 12.71
C SER A 225 -16.61 23.21 12.05
N ALA A 226 -15.50 23.05 11.32
CA ALA A 226 -15.12 21.77 10.71
C ALA A 226 -14.89 20.67 11.75
N ALA A 227 -14.22 20.98 12.86
CA ALA A 227 -13.99 20.05 13.95
C ALA A 227 -15.33 19.57 14.53
N GLY A 228 -16.22 20.48 14.91
CA GLY A 228 -17.52 20.11 15.48
C GLY A 228 -18.33 19.11 14.63
N LEU A 229 -18.30 19.27 13.31
CA LEU A 229 -18.97 18.37 12.36
C LEU A 229 -18.23 17.04 12.19
N LEU A 230 -16.90 17.07 12.03
CA LEU A 230 -16.12 15.86 11.86
C LEU A 230 -16.16 14.97 13.12
N GLN A 231 -16.24 15.57 14.31
CA GLN A 231 -16.44 14.84 15.56
C GLN A 231 -17.75 14.05 15.54
N GLN A 232 -18.84 14.65 15.04
CA GLN A 232 -20.14 13.97 14.89
C GLN A 232 -20.04 12.82 13.88
N ALA A 233 -19.36 13.04 12.75
CA ALA A 233 -19.11 11.99 11.77
C ALA A 233 -18.35 10.79 12.38
N ILE A 234 -17.29 11.06 13.16
CA ILE A 234 -16.49 10.05 13.86
C ILE A 234 -17.33 9.28 14.88
N GLN A 235 -18.13 9.97 15.70
CA GLN A 235 -18.99 9.33 16.70
C GLN A 235 -19.99 8.37 16.04
N ILE A 236 -20.62 8.77 14.95
CA ILE A 236 -21.54 7.90 14.21
C ILE A 236 -20.80 6.70 13.61
N GLN A 237 -19.61 6.90 13.02
CA GLN A 237 -18.84 5.78 12.49
C GLN A 237 -18.39 4.80 13.59
N GLN A 238 -18.05 5.29 14.78
CA GLN A 238 -17.76 4.46 15.94
C GLN A 238 -18.99 3.66 16.39
N GLN A 239 -20.17 4.29 16.40
CA GLN A 239 -21.44 3.62 16.68
C GLN A 239 -21.71 2.50 15.66
N LEU A 240 -21.57 2.78 14.36
CA LEU A 240 -21.69 1.81 13.28
C LEU A 240 -20.77 0.61 13.50
N ASN A 241 -19.50 0.86 13.81
CA ASN A 241 -18.51 -0.18 14.07
C ASN A 241 -18.82 -1.01 15.33
N ARG A 242 -19.47 -0.42 16.34
CA ARG A 242 -19.82 -1.10 17.59
C ARG A 242 -21.09 -1.95 17.46
N GLU A 243 -22.16 -1.35 16.96
CA GLU A 243 -23.54 -1.90 16.99
C GLU A 243 -23.89 -2.69 15.73
N TYR A 244 -23.29 -2.34 14.59
CA TYR A 244 -23.58 -2.92 13.28
C TYR A 244 -22.38 -3.68 12.72
N ARG A 245 -21.72 -4.48 13.58
CA ARG A 245 -20.59 -5.33 13.18
C ARG A 245 -20.96 -6.28 12.04
N GLY A 246 -20.07 -6.38 11.05
CA GLY A 246 -20.27 -7.23 9.87
C GLY A 246 -21.21 -6.63 8.81
N THR A 247 -21.66 -5.39 8.99
CA THR A 247 -22.30 -4.60 7.94
C THR A 247 -21.27 -3.89 7.06
N ASN A 248 -21.65 -3.51 5.84
CA ASN A 248 -20.76 -2.74 4.96
C ASN A 248 -20.50 -1.32 5.51
N GLN A 249 -21.44 -0.81 6.30
CA GLN A 249 -21.39 0.50 6.94
C GLN A 249 -20.40 0.53 8.12
N ALA A 250 -20.11 -0.61 8.73
CA ALA A 250 -19.11 -0.76 9.78
C ALA A 250 -17.69 -0.88 9.19
N SER A 251 -17.06 0.27 8.90
CA SER A 251 -15.73 0.36 8.33
C SER A 251 -14.70 0.91 9.32
N VAL A 252 -13.71 0.09 9.68
CA VAL A 252 -12.54 0.52 10.46
C VAL A 252 -11.66 1.45 9.63
N SER A 253 -11.47 1.15 8.35
CA SER A 253 -10.68 1.98 7.44
C SER A 253 -11.24 3.39 7.30
N ARG A 254 -12.58 3.53 7.20
CA ARG A 254 -13.21 4.86 7.19
C ARG A 254 -12.98 5.61 8.49
N LEU A 255 -13.10 4.94 9.63
CA LEU A 255 -12.85 5.57 10.93
C LEU A 255 -11.42 6.10 11.04
N GLU A 256 -10.42 5.36 10.58
CA GLU A 256 -9.04 5.85 10.56
C GLU A 256 -8.87 7.04 9.59
N GLY A 257 -9.52 7.00 8.41
CA GLY A 257 -9.53 8.14 7.49
C GLY A 257 -10.10 9.42 8.11
N LEU A 258 -11.20 9.31 8.86
CA LEU A 258 -11.78 10.44 9.60
C LEU A 258 -10.85 10.95 10.70
N ARG A 259 -10.09 10.07 11.37
CA ARG A 259 -9.12 10.48 12.40
C ARG A 259 -7.92 11.21 11.80
N VAL A 260 -7.39 10.76 10.67
CA VAL A 260 -6.33 11.50 9.96
C VAL A 260 -6.83 12.87 9.54
N LYS A 261 -8.07 12.96 9.02
CA LYS A 261 -8.72 14.23 8.69
C LYS A 261 -8.86 15.13 9.93
N TRP A 262 -9.21 14.56 11.08
CA TRP A 262 -9.29 15.27 12.36
C TRP A 262 -7.96 15.91 12.75
N VAL A 263 -6.86 15.15 12.71
CA VAL A 263 -5.52 15.68 12.98
C VAL A 263 -5.14 16.78 11.98
N GLY A 264 -5.58 16.65 10.72
CA GLY A 264 -5.46 17.71 9.72
C GLY A 264 -6.20 19.00 10.13
N ILE A 265 -7.40 18.91 10.70
CA ILE A 265 -8.11 20.09 11.21
C ILE A 265 -7.37 20.70 12.41
N GLU A 266 -6.92 19.88 13.36
CA GLU A 266 -6.21 20.35 14.57
C GLU A 266 -4.92 21.11 14.24
N SER A 267 -4.20 20.65 13.21
CA SER A 267 -2.96 21.28 12.73
C SER A 267 -3.16 22.31 11.61
N GLY A 268 -4.41 22.55 11.19
CA GLY A 268 -4.72 23.38 10.02
C GLY A 268 -4.35 24.85 10.21
N GLN A 269 -4.58 25.40 11.40
CA GLN A 269 -4.24 26.79 11.70
C GLN A 269 -2.73 27.03 11.70
N ASP A 270 -1.95 26.11 12.29
CA ASP A 270 -0.50 26.16 12.29
C ASP A 270 0.06 26.07 10.85
N HIS A 271 -0.55 25.22 10.02
CA HIS A 271 -0.20 25.12 8.61
C HIS A 271 -0.43 26.44 7.85
N LEU A 272 -1.54 27.12 8.09
CA LEU A 272 -1.81 28.43 7.48
C LEU A 272 -0.79 29.49 7.91
N GLU A 273 -0.42 29.52 9.18
CA GLU A 273 0.62 30.43 9.67
C GLU A 273 1.97 30.16 8.97
N ILE A 274 2.36 28.89 8.86
CA ILE A 274 3.55 28.47 8.12
C ILE A 274 3.52 28.98 6.66
N GLU A 275 2.40 28.83 5.96
CA GLU A 275 2.24 29.30 4.58
C GLU A 275 2.30 30.84 4.48
N GLN A 276 1.69 31.55 5.43
CA GLN A 276 1.76 33.02 5.47
C GLN A 276 3.19 33.52 5.65
N VAL A 277 3.93 32.98 6.61
CA VAL A 277 5.33 33.36 6.86
C VAL A 277 6.22 32.95 5.68
N SER A 278 5.97 31.79 5.06
CA SER A 278 6.65 31.35 3.85
C SER A 278 6.46 32.33 2.70
N ASN A 279 5.22 32.77 2.44
CA ASN A 279 4.92 33.74 1.39
C ASN A 279 5.60 35.10 1.65
N LEU A 280 5.65 35.55 2.91
CA LEU A 280 6.38 36.77 3.28
C LEU A 280 7.90 36.62 3.07
N ALA A 281 8.46 35.43 3.34
CA ALA A 281 9.86 35.14 3.10
C ALA A 281 10.19 35.19 1.59
N ASP A 282 9.35 34.56 0.77
CA ASP A 282 9.49 34.56 -0.70
C ASP A 282 9.37 35.98 -1.27
N ALA A 283 8.44 36.80 -0.76
CA ALA A 283 8.28 38.20 -1.14
C ALA A 283 9.52 39.04 -0.77
N SER A 284 10.00 38.92 0.49
CA SER A 284 11.20 39.61 0.94
C SER A 284 12.43 39.24 0.10
N ARG A 285 12.54 37.98 -0.31
CA ARG A 285 13.61 37.52 -1.20
C ARG A 285 13.49 38.17 -2.59
N ALA A 286 12.28 38.26 -3.15
CA ALA A 286 12.04 38.87 -4.45
C ALA A 286 12.33 40.38 -4.46
N GLU A 287 12.16 41.06 -3.32
CA GLU A 287 12.52 42.46 -3.11
C GLU A 287 14.03 42.68 -2.90
N GLY A 288 14.81 41.61 -2.78
CA GLY A 288 16.26 41.67 -2.53
C GLY A 288 16.63 41.83 -1.04
N GLU A 289 15.66 41.76 -0.12
CA GLU A 289 15.86 41.83 1.33
C GLU A 289 16.35 40.46 1.86
N THR A 290 17.54 40.04 1.44
CA THR A 290 18.07 38.68 1.65
C THR A 290 18.16 38.26 3.12
N LEU A 291 18.63 39.13 4.02
CA LEU A 291 18.73 38.83 5.45
C LEU A 291 17.36 38.69 6.13
N LYS A 292 16.37 39.47 5.70
CA LYS A 292 14.99 39.35 6.20
C LYS A 292 14.32 38.10 5.66
N ALA A 293 14.51 37.77 4.38
CA ALA A 293 14.06 36.51 3.82
C ALA A 293 14.65 35.31 4.57
N ALA A 294 15.95 35.38 4.90
CA ALA A 294 16.64 34.35 5.67
C ALA A 294 16.02 34.10 7.05
N SER A 295 15.74 35.15 7.81
CA SER A 295 15.14 35.01 9.14
C SER A 295 13.70 34.47 9.07
N LEU A 296 12.93 34.91 8.07
CA LEU A 296 11.58 34.39 7.84
C LEU A 296 11.61 32.90 7.44
N TYR A 297 12.50 32.47 6.55
CA TYR A 297 12.63 31.04 6.22
C TYR A 297 13.09 30.20 7.42
N GLU A 298 13.96 30.73 8.27
CA GLU A 298 14.35 30.04 9.51
C GLU A 298 13.15 29.87 10.45
N GLU A 299 12.30 30.89 10.56
CA GLU A 299 11.07 30.84 11.34
C GLU A 299 10.07 29.83 10.76
N VAL A 300 9.91 29.77 9.43
CA VAL A 300 9.08 28.75 8.77
C VAL A 300 9.60 27.35 9.09
N ALA A 301 10.91 27.12 9.03
CA ALA A 301 11.49 25.83 9.38
C ALA A 301 11.26 25.46 10.86
N ARG A 302 11.30 26.46 11.76
CA ARG A 302 11.00 26.29 13.19
C ARG A 302 9.54 25.90 13.40
N LEU A 303 8.60 26.64 12.81
CA LEU A 303 7.17 26.39 12.90
C LEU A 303 6.81 25.02 12.30
N GLN A 304 7.33 24.68 11.13
CA GLN A 304 7.13 23.36 10.52
C GLN A 304 7.66 22.24 11.41
N LYS A 305 8.82 22.42 12.06
CA LYS A 305 9.36 21.43 13.00
C LYS A 305 8.48 21.28 14.25
N GLN A 306 7.87 22.38 14.71
CA GLN A 306 6.93 22.37 15.82
C GLN A 306 5.65 21.61 15.45
N LEU A 307 5.05 21.91 14.29
CA LEU A 307 3.89 21.20 13.74
C LEU A 307 4.18 19.69 13.62
N ASN A 308 5.32 19.30 13.04
CA ASN A 308 5.71 17.89 12.91
C ASN A 308 5.82 17.16 14.27
N LYS A 309 6.18 17.89 15.33
CA LYS A 309 6.34 17.33 16.68
C LYS A 309 5.01 17.19 17.40
N GLU A 310 4.14 18.20 17.28
CA GLU A 310 2.84 18.25 17.94
C GLU A 310 1.83 17.32 17.25
N TYR A 311 1.88 17.25 15.91
CA TYR A 311 0.96 16.49 15.08
C TYR A 311 1.71 15.58 14.09
N PRO A 312 2.37 14.50 14.55
CA PRO A 312 3.19 13.64 13.69
C PRO A 312 2.40 12.94 12.57
N ASP A 313 1.11 12.67 12.80
CA ASP A 313 0.22 12.01 11.83
C ASP A 313 -0.56 13.02 10.97
N SER A 314 -0.25 14.32 11.08
CA SER A 314 -0.89 15.36 10.28
C SER A 314 -0.53 15.21 8.79
N PRO A 315 -1.48 15.45 7.86
CA PRO A 315 -1.16 15.58 6.44
C PRO A 315 -0.20 16.74 6.12
N TYR A 316 -0.04 17.71 7.05
CA TYR A 316 0.85 18.85 6.90
C TYR A 316 2.24 18.63 7.53
N ALA A 317 2.44 17.51 8.21
CA ALA A 317 3.74 17.17 8.79
C ALA A 317 4.73 16.79 7.68
N SER A 318 5.86 17.49 7.59
CA SER A 318 6.90 17.22 6.57
C SER A 318 8.30 17.57 7.07
N SER A 319 9.15 16.56 7.17
CA SER A 319 10.58 16.75 7.46
C SER A 319 11.33 17.33 6.27
N GLU A 320 10.88 17.05 5.05
CA GLU A 320 11.46 17.58 3.82
C GLU A 320 11.30 19.10 3.74
N ARG A 321 10.12 19.62 4.08
CA ARG A 321 9.87 21.07 4.14
C ARG A 321 10.80 21.77 5.13
N VAL A 322 11.07 21.17 6.29
CA VAL A 322 12.05 21.73 7.26
C VAL A 322 13.42 21.87 6.61
N ILE A 323 13.89 20.84 5.89
CA ILE A 323 15.19 20.87 5.22
C ILE A 323 15.20 21.90 4.08
N GLU A 324 14.11 21.99 3.31
CA GLU A 324 13.95 22.97 2.24
C GLU A 324 14.06 24.40 2.76
N PHE A 325 13.31 24.75 3.81
CA PHE A 325 13.35 26.10 4.38
C PHE A 325 14.67 26.42 5.07
N GLN A 326 15.34 25.42 5.67
CA GLN A 326 16.72 25.59 6.16
C GLN A 326 17.70 25.89 5.02
N ARG A 327 17.58 25.21 3.87
CA ARG A 327 18.37 25.51 2.67
C ARG A 327 18.08 26.91 2.15
N LYS A 328 16.79 27.28 2.02
CA LYS A 328 16.39 28.63 1.57
C LYS A 328 16.94 29.71 2.50
N SER A 329 16.84 29.51 3.81
CA SER A 329 17.42 30.42 4.81
C SER A 329 18.93 30.58 4.63
N GLN A 330 19.70 29.49 4.63
CA GLN A 330 21.16 29.56 4.47
C GLN A 330 21.58 30.13 3.10
N THR A 331 20.82 29.86 2.05
CA THR A 331 21.04 30.44 0.72
C THR A 331 20.85 31.94 0.77
N ALA A 332 19.78 32.43 1.39
CA ALA A 332 19.51 33.86 1.54
C ALA A 332 20.56 34.55 2.45
N GLN A 333 21.03 33.91 3.53
CA GLN A 333 22.10 34.44 4.39
C GLN A 333 23.44 34.59 3.67
N SER A 334 23.70 33.74 2.67
CA SER A 334 25.00 33.63 2.02
C SER A 334 25.10 34.33 0.67
N VAL A 335 24.06 35.07 0.24
CA VAL A 335 24.02 35.72 -1.08
C VAL A 335 25.23 36.63 -1.30
N GLU A 336 25.58 37.48 -0.34
CA GLU A 336 26.71 38.42 -0.48
C GLU A 336 28.04 37.68 -0.67
N LEU A 337 28.30 36.65 0.14
CA LEU A 337 29.49 35.82 0.03
C LEU A 337 29.52 35.05 -1.31
N GLY A 338 28.37 34.55 -1.76
CA GLY A 338 28.24 33.87 -3.04
C GLY A 338 28.58 34.78 -4.23
N LEU A 339 28.08 36.01 -4.22
CA LEU A 339 28.39 37.03 -5.23
C LEU A 339 29.88 37.41 -5.21
N GLU A 340 30.51 37.48 -4.03
CA GLU A 340 31.95 37.71 -3.92
C GLU A 340 32.77 36.54 -4.52
N ILE A 341 32.37 35.29 -4.24
CA ILE A 341 33.00 34.10 -4.81
C ILE A 341 32.85 34.09 -6.35
N GLU A 342 31.67 34.38 -6.87
CA GLU A 342 31.42 34.45 -8.32
C GLU A 342 32.28 35.52 -8.98
N LYS A 343 32.30 36.74 -8.42
CA LYS A 343 33.13 37.84 -8.90
C LYS A 343 34.63 37.48 -8.90
N ASN A 344 35.10 36.83 -7.85
CA ASN A 344 36.50 36.40 -7.74
C ASN A 344 36.82 35.25 -8.71
N HIS A 345 35.86 34.36 -9.00
CA HIS A 345 36.01 33.31 -10.01
C HIS A 345 36.15 33.88 -11.41
N ASP A 346 35.34 34.88 -11.75
CA ASP A 346 35.44 35.61 -13.02
C ASP A 346 36.77 36.37 -13.14
N LEU A 347 37.18 37.04 -12.06
CA LEU A 347 38.48 37.71 -12.00
C LEU A 347 39.63 36.72 -12.21
N LEU A 348 39.59 35.57 -11.53
CA LEU A 348 40.58 34.51 -11.68
C LEU A 348 40.69 34.04 -13.13
N LYS A 349 39.55 33.77 -13.78
CA LYS A 349 39.51 33.34 -15.17
C LYS A 349 40.15 34.38 -16.10
N ARG A 350 39.86 35.67 -15.89
CA ARG A 350 40.46 36.77 -16.65
C ARG A 350 41.97 36.84 -16.45
N LEU A 351 42.44 36.87 -15.20
CA LEU A 351 43.87 36.96 -14.88
C LEU A 351 44.68 35.81 -15.46
N LEU A 352 44.17 34.58 -15.35
CA LEU A 352 44.81 33.41 -15.95
C LEU A 352 44.88 33.50 -17.48
N SER A 353 43.82 33.99 -18.14
CA SER A 353 43.79 34.18 -19.59
C SER A 353 44.75 35.27 -20.10
N GLU A 354 45.02 36.27 -19.26
CA GLU A 354 45.97 37.37 -19.49
C GLU A 354 47.40 37.03 -19.04
N ARG A 355 47.62 35.82 -18.51
CA ARG A 355 48.90 35.34 -17.95
C ARG A 355 49.42 36.14 -16.76
N ARG A 356 48.52 36.75 -15.99
CA ARG A 356 48.82 37.48 -14.76
C ARG A 356 48.82 36.52 -13.58
N THR A 357 49.75 35.57 -13.58
CA THR A 357 49.76 34.40 -12.68
C THR A 357 50.02 34.76 -11.21
N TYR A 358 50.80 35.81 -10.94
CA TYR A 358 51.00 36.32 -9.57
C TYR A 358 49.70 36.82 -8.94
N GLU A 359 48.95 37.66 -9.66
CA GLU A 359 47.66 38.17 -9.19
C GLU A 359 46.61 37.05 -9.14
N ALA A 360 46.64 36.11 -10.08
CA ALA A 360 45.78 34.93 -10.05
C ALA A 360 46.01 34.09 -8.78
N ALA A 361 47.25 33.94 -8.32
CA ALA A 361 47.57 33.21 -7.10
C ALA A 361 46.94 33.85 -5.85
N GLU A 362 46.90 35.18 -5.75
CA GLU A 362 46.22 35.88 -4.65
C GLU A 362 44.71 35.60 -4.65
N VAL A 363 44.08 35.65 -5.83
CA VAL A 363 42.65 35.37 -5.98
C VAL A 363 42.32 33.89 -5.67
N ILE A 364 43.20 32.95 -6.02
CA ILE A 364 43.05 31.52 -5.66
C ILE A 364 43.01 31.34 -4.13
N VAL A 365 43.89 32.01 -3.39
CA VAL A 365 43.90 31.94 -1.92
C VAL A 365 42.62 32.54 -1.33
N ALA A 366 42.15 33.68 -1.86
CA ALA A 366 40.89 34.30 -1.43
C ALA A 366 39.69 33.37 -1.70
N LEU A 367 39.55 32.85 -2.93
CA LEU A 367 38.49 31.91 -3.28
C LEU A 367 38.49 30.67 -2.39
N ARG A 368 39.67 30.10 -2.12
CA ARG A 368 39.77 28.92 -1.25
C ARG A 368 39.27 29.22 0.16
N ARG A 369 39.60 30.39 0.71
CA ARG A 369 39.13 30.84 2.03
C ARG A 369 37.61 31.02 2.02
N ASP A 370 37.08 31.71 1.01
CA ASP A 370 35.67 32.10 0.97
C ASP A 370 34.76 30.91 0.68
N ILE A 371 35.15 30.01 -0.23
CA ILE A 371 34.48 28.72 -0.44
C ILE A 371 34.49 27.89 0.85
N LYS A 372 35.61 27.85 1.57
CA LYS A 372 35.68 27.11 2.84
C LYS A 372 34.79 27.73 3.91
N HIS A 373 34.72 29.06 3.96
CA HIS A 373 33.81 29.77 4.85
C HIS A 373 32.35 29.47 4.51
N MET A 374 31.98 29.54 3.22
CA MET A 374 30.65 29.20 2.71
C MET A 374 30.21 27.80 3.17
N GLN A 375 31.05 26.79 2.96
CA GLN A 375 30.73 25.41 3.35
C GLN A 375 30.58 25.20 4.85
N ASN A 376 31.39 25.91 5.64
CA ASN A 376 31.38 25.75 7.10
C ASN A 376 30.20 26.50 7.74
N ALA A 377 29.93 27.73 7.28
CA ALA A 377 28.88 28.58 7.85
C ALA A 377 27.49 28.25 7.26
N PHE A 378 27.44 27.91 5.98
CA PHE A 378 26.20 27.69 5.22
C PHE A 378 26.22 26.37 4.45
N PRO A 379 26.39 25.21 5.12
CA PRO A 379 26.58 23.90 4.48
C PRO A 379 25.41 23.45 3.59
N ARG A 380 24.20 24.00 3.80
CA ARG A 380 23.00 23.68 3.00
C ARG A 380 22.70 24.73 1.95
N SER A 381 23.49 25.81 1.85
CA SER A 381 23.27 26.84 0.84
C SER A 381 23.34 26.24 -0.57
N SER A 382 22.41 26.63 -1.44
CA SER A 382 22.43 26.28 -2.86
C SER A 382 23.53 27.01 -3.64
N LEU A 383 24.24 27.95 -3.00
CA LEU A 383 25.40 28.65 -3.57
C LEU A 383 26.72 27.88 -3.34
N ASN A 384 26.70 26.74 -2.64
CA ASN A 384 27.86 25.86 -2.58
C ASN A 384 28.07 25.20 -3.95
N ASP A 385 29.23 25.46 -4.55
CA ASP A 385 29.64 24.90 -5.84
C ASP A 385 30.80 23.91 -5.62
N GLU A 386 30.48 22.61 -5.70
CA GLU A 386 31.46 21.52 -5.55
C GLU A 386 32.48 21.50 -6.69
N GLU A 387 32.08 21.85 -7.91
CA GLU A 387 32.97 21.86 -9.08
C GLU A 387 34.00 22.98 -8.94
N LEU A 388 33.54 24.17 -8.53
CA LEU A 388 34.41 25.30 -8.24
C LEU A 388 35.37 24.97 -7.09
N GLU A 389 34.92 24.28 -6.04
CA GLU A 389 35.80 23.85 -4.95
C GLU A 389 36.92 22.94 -5.47
N VAL A 390 36.59 21.94 -6.30
CA VAL A 390 37.59 21.03 -6.89
C VAL A 390 38.58 21.82 -7.75
N LYS A 391 38.09 22.72 -8.58
CA LYS A 391 38.92 23.60 -9.42
C LYS A 391 39.87 24.46 -8.59
N VAL A 392 39.36 25.18 -7.59
CA VAL A 392 40.16 26.08 -6.74
C VAL A 392 41.17 25.29 -5.90
N ARG A 393 40.79 24.11 -5.40
CA ARG A 393 41.70 23.21 -4.68
C ARG A 393 42.87 22.77 -5.57
N TYR A 394 42.59 22.41 -6.83
CA TYR A 394 43.62 22.07 -7.80
C TYR A 394 44.52 23.28 -8.11
N LEU A 395 43.94 24.44 -8.43
CA LEU A 395 44.71 25.63 -8.75
C LEU A 395 45.59 26.09 -7.59
N ASN A 396 45.12 25.96 -6.35
CA ASN A 396 45.91 26.21 -5.15
C ASN A 396 47.10 25.24 -5.01
N LEU A 397 46.96 23.99 -5.46
CA LEU A 397 48.05 23.01 -5.43
C LEU A 397 49.17 23.38 -6.41
N VAL A 398 48.81 23.84 -7.61
CA VAL A 398 49.77 24.17 -8.69
C VAL A 398 50.10 25.67 -8.78
N GLN A 399 49.69 26.48 -7.79
CA GLN A 399 49.76 27.94 -7.87
C GLN A 399 51.18 28.49 -8.10
N SER A 400 52.20 27.81 -7.56
CA SER A 400 53.62 28.15 -7.75
C SER A 400 54.12 27.88 -9.17
N ASP A 401 53.49 26.95 -9.88
CA ASP A 401 53.91 26.47 -11.19
C ASP A 401 53.07 27.06 -12.34
N LEU A 402 52.05 27.88 -12.05
CA LEU A 402 51.15 28.45 -13.04
C LEU A 402 51.89 29.18 -14.17
N GLY A 403 52.85 30.05 -13.82
CA GLY A 403 53.66 30.78 -14.80
C GLY A 403 54.45 29.82 -15.69
N TYR A 404 55.15 28.88 -15.07
CA TYR A 404 55.94 27.88 -15.78
C TYR A 404 55.09 27.01 -16.73
N ILE A 405 53.93 26.55 -16.28
CA ILE A 405 53.00 25.74 -17.09
C ILE A 405 52.48 26.57 -18.27
N GLN A 406 52.03 27.80 -18.02
CA GLN A 406 51.51 28.68 -19.07
C GLN A 406 52.57 29.00 -20.12
N ASP A 407 53.79 29.35 -19.72
CA ASP A 407 54.88 29.67 -20.65
C ASP A 407 55.17 28.46 -21.56
N ARG A 408 55.33 27.27 -20.97
CA ARG A 408 55.59 26.03 -21.74
C ARG A 408 54.49 25.70 -22.74
N VAL A 409 53.23 25.89 -22.35
CA VAL A 409 52.09 25.63 -23.24
C VAL A 409 52.04 26.67 -24.35
N TYR A 410 52.09 27.96 -24.01
CA TYR A 410 51.94 29.04 -24.99
C TYR A 410 53.09 29.13 -25.99
N ASP A 411 54.31 28.78 -25.58
CA ASP A 411 55.48 28.69 -26.47
C ASP A 411 55.36 27.52 -27.47
N ALA A 412 54.62 26.47 -27.07
CA ALA A 412 54.39 25.29 -27.90
C ALA A 412 53.16 25.43 -28.81
N LEU A 413 52.28 26.42 -28.63
CA LEU A 413 51.05 26.58 -29.40
C LEU A 413 51.26 27.20 -30.79
N LEU A 414 50.76 26.55 -31.84
CA LEU A 414 50.68 27.06 -33.21
C LEU A 414 49.22 27.28 -33.64
N PRO A 415 48.93 28.24 -34.54
CA PRO A 415 47.60 28.39 -35.11
C PRO A 415 47.23 27.18 -35.97
N VAL A 416 45.96 26.76 -35.95
CA VAL A 416 45.45 25.67 -36.79
C VAL A 416 45.03 26.22 -38.17
N PRO A 417 45.60 25.73 -39.29
CA PRO A 417 45.24 26.22 -40.61
C PRO A 417 43.75 26.05 -40.93
N GLY A 418 43.08 27.13 -41.33
CA GLY A 418 41.65 27.10 -41.67
C GLY A 418 40.69 27.09 -40.48
N ALA A 419 41.19 27.23 -39.25
CA ALA A 419 40.38 27.37 -38.05
C ALA A 419 40.80 28.60 -37.23
N GLU A 420 40.10 29.72 -37.43
CA GLU A 420 40.40 30.98 -36.74
C GLU A 420 40.27 30.86 -35.21
N GLY A 421 41.20 31.49 -34.49
CA GLY A 421 41.22 31.49 -33.02
C GLY A 421 41.66 30.17 -32.37
N LEU A 422 41.73 29.07 -33.12
CA LEU A 422 42.21 27.79 -32.60
C LEU A 422 43.73 27.68 -32.67
N ARG A 423 44.31 27.15 -31.59
CA ARG A 423 45.72 26.82 -31.49
C ARG A 423 45.89 25.39 -31.02
N MET A 424 46.92 24.71 -31.52
CA MET A 424 47.26 23.34 -31.16
C MET A 424 48.73 23.27 -30.75
N LEU A 425 49.08 22.36 -29.84
CA LEU A 425 50.49 22.10 -29.51
C LEU A 425 51.22 21.65 -30.79
N ARG A 426 52.41 22.21 -31.02
CA ARG A 426 53.27 21.90 -32.18
C ARG A 426 53.76 20.46 -32.20
N THR A 427 53.88 19.87 -31.02
CA THR A 427 54.30 18.48 -30.81
C THR A 427 53.29 17.79 -29.92
N GLU A 428 53.41 16.47 -29.82
CA GLU A 428 52.73 15.69 -28.81
C GLU A 428 53.05 16.21 -27.40
N LEU A 429 52.14 15.97 -26.46
CA LEU A 429 52.23 16.47 -25.09
C LEU A 429 53.43 15.83 -24.36
N PRO A 430 54.41 16.61 -23.87
CA PRO A 430 55.56 16.06 -23.15
C PRO A 430 55.16 15.42 -21.80
N GLN A 431 55.79 14.30 -21.47
CA GLN A 431 55.58 13.58 -20.20
C GLN A 431 55.81 14.45 -18.96
N ALA A 432 56.80 15.34 -18.98
CA ALA A 432 57.07 16.25 -17.87
C ALA A 432 55.89 17.22 -17.61
N LEU A 433 55.28 17.76 -18.67
CA LEU A 433 54.13 18.66 -18.55
C LEU A 433 52.88 17.90 -18.06
N TYR A 434 52.65 16.71 -18.60
CA TYR A 434 51.58 15.84 -18.12
C TYR A 434 51.75 15.50 -16.64
N SER A 435 52.94 15.06 -16.24
CA SER A 435 53.24 14.65 -14.86
C SER A 435 53.12 15.81 -13.88
N LEU A 436 53.56 17.01 -14.26
CA LEU A 436 53.43 18.21 -13.44
C LEU A 436 51.95 18.54 -13.15
N MET A 437 51.08 18.38 -14.14
CA MET A 437 49.66 18.73 -14.02
C MET A 437 48.80 17.62 -13.41
N MET A 438 49.16 16.36 -13.68
CA MET A 438 48.38 15.18 -13.28
C MET A 438 48.90 14.54 -12.00
N GLY A 439 50.16 14.78 -11.63
CA GLY A 439 50.84 14.16 -10.49
C GLY A 439 51.32 12.74 -10.75
N THR A 440 51.11 12.21 -11.96
CA THR A 440 51.46 10.84 -12.37
C THR A 440 51.97 10.82 -13.81
N ASN A 441 52.81 9.83 -14.14
CA ASN A 441 53.23 9.54 -15.51
C ASN A 441 52.75 8.13 -15.92
N PRO A 442 51.72 8.01 -16.78
CA PRO A 442 51.21 6.71 -17.21
C PRO A 442 52.09 6.04 -18.27
N SER A 443 53.06 6.76 -18.83
CA SER A 443 53.81 6.32 -20.00
C SER A 443 54.65 5.08 -19.72
N ARG A 444 54.71 4.16 -20.68
CA ARG A 444 55.58 2.98 -20.58
C ARG A 444 57.03 3.34 -20.84
N ASN A 445 57.28 4.24 -21.79
CA ASN A 445 58.63 4.67 -22.15
C ASN A 445 58.98 6.02 -21.50
N GLN A 446 59.65 5.96 -20.35
CA GLN A 446 59.91 7.14 -19.52
C GLN A 446 60.92 8.11 -20.14
N GLY A 447 60.59 9.39 -20.13
CA GLY A 447 61.50 10.48 -20.46
C GLY A 447 60.78 11.83 -20.53
N ASP A 448 61.33 12.86 -19.91
CA ASP A 448 60.66 14.17 -19.71
C ASP A 448 60.12 14.81 -21.00
N VAL A 449 60.88 14.68 -22.09
CA VAL A 449 60.56 15.24 -23.41
C VAL A 449 59.81 14.26 -24.32
N ASN A 450 59.68 13.00 -23.91
CA ASN A 450 58.95 12.02 -24.69
C ASN A 450 57.45 12.40 -24.71
N PRO A 451 56.73 12.05 -25.78
CA PRO A 451 55.27 12.09 -25.78
C PRO A 451 54.71 11.27 -24.63
N VAL A 452 53.68 11.77 -23.96
CA VAL A 452 52.91 10.96 -23.02
C VAL A 452 52.20 9.84 -23.77
N ASP A 453 52.32 8.61 -23.26
CA ASP A 453 51.68 7.42 -23.81
C ASP A 453 50.82 6.70 -22.76
N SER A 454 50.09 5.66 -23.18
CA SER A 454 49.29 4.81 -22.28
C SER A 454 48.22 5.55 -21.45
N VAL A 455 47.74 6.69 -21.95
CA VAL A 455 46.69 7.51 -21.34
C VAL A 455 45.31 7.00 -21.78
N SER A 456 44.40 6.83 -20.83
CA SER A 456 42.98 6.57 -21.12
C SER A 456 42.26 7.82 -21.63
N TRP A 457 41.13 7.65 -22.32
CA TRP A 457 40.33 8.79 -22.78
C TRP A 457 39.88 9.72 -21.63
N THR A 458 39.50 9.14 -20.49
CA THR A 458 39.09 9.88 -19.29
C THR A 458 40.24 10.72 -18.73
N GLU A 459 41.44 10.17 -18.65
CA GLU A 459 42.63 10.91 -18.18
C GLU A 459 43.00 12.04 -19.13
N ALA A 460 42.91 11.82 -20.45
CA ALA A 460 43.15 12.86 -21.45
C ALA A 460 42.15 14.02 -21.32
N LYS A 461 40.87 13.71 -21.03
CA LYS A 461 39.84 14.73 -20.75
C LYS A 461 40.11 15.48 -19.45
N SER A 462 40.47 14.78 -18.37
CA SER A 462 40.85 15.43 -17.10
C SER A 462 42.08 16.33 -17.25
N PHE A 463 43.06 15.94 -18.07
CA PHE A 463 44.20 16.80 -18.40
C PHE A 463 43.74 18.08 -19.12
N CYS A 464 42.89 17.95 -20.14
CA CYS A 464 42.35 19.09 -20.88
C CYS A 464 41.56 20.03 -19.97
N GLU A 465 40.76 19.49 -19.05
CA GLU A 465 39.99 20.26 -18.07
C GLU A 465 40.90 21.06 -17.12
N ARG A 466 41.89 20.38 -16.51
CA ARG A 466 42.88 21.05 -15.64
C ARG A 466 43.68 22.11 -16.38
N LEU A 467 44.06 21.83 -17.63
CA LEU A 467 44.74 22.81 -18.47
C LEU A 467 43.81 23.99 -18.80
N SER A 468 42.52 23.73 -19.02
CA SER A 468 41.54 24.80 -19.21
C SER A 468 41.46 25.73 -18.01
N TRP A 469 41.49 25.17 -16.81
CA TRP A 469 41.51 25.93 -15.57
C TRP A 469 42.77 26.79 -15.47
N ILE A 470 43.96 26.24 -15.72
CA ILE A 470 45.24 26.95 -15.65
C ILE A 470 45.33 28.06 -16.71
N LEU A 471 44.87 27.83 -17.94
CA LEU A 471 44.96 28.81 -19.01
C LEU A 471 43.86 29.88 -18.93
N GLY A 472 42.82 29.69 -18.12
CA GLY A 472 41.62 30.53 -18.15
C GLY A 472 40.89 30.50 -19.50
N LYS A 473 41.13 29.46 -20.32
CA LYS A 473 40.61 29.29 -21.69
C LYS A 473 40.19 27.84 -21.88
N GLU A 474 39.23 27.59 -22.76
CA GLU A 474 38.81 26.21 -23.06
C GLU A 474 39.94 25.45 -23.77
N VAL A 475 40.24 24.25 -23.25
CA VAL A 475 41.19 23.31 -23.83
C VAL A 475 40.48 21.97 -24.00
N ARG A 476 40.66 21.37 -25.16
CA ARG A 476 40.07 20.09 -25.51
C ARG A 476 40.97 19.32 -26.46
N LEU A 477 40.72 18.02 -26.57
CA LEU A 477 41.26 17.21 -27.66
C LEU A 477 40.76 17.74 -29.02
N PRO A 478 41.60 17.74 -30.06
CA PRO A 478 41.19 18.14 -31.39
C PRO A 478 40.21 17.13 -31.99
N SER A 479 39.32 17.61 -32.85
CA SER A 479 38.60 16.75 -33.79
C SER A 479 39.56 16.18 -34.84
N GLU A 480 39.14 15.10 -35.51
CA GLU A 480 39.93 14.50 -36.59
C GLU A 480 40.26 15.51 -37.70
N ASN A 481 39.28 16.36 -38.06
CA ASN A 481 39.48 17.38 -39.10
C ASN A 481 40.50 18.45 -38.67
N GLU A 482 40.41 18.96 -37.44
CA GLU A 482 41.38 19.94 -36.90
C GLU A 482 42.79 19.34 -36.83
N PHE A 483 42.90 18.07 -36.44
CA PHE A 483 44.17 17.36 -36.41
C PHE A 483 44.77 17.19 -37.81
N ARG A 484 43.97 16.77 -38.80
CA ARG A 484 44.39 16.68 -40.21
C ARG A 484 44.82 18.04 -40.78
N GLN A 485 44.11 19.11 -40.43
CA GLN A 485 44.49 20.48 -40.83
C GLN A 485 45.82 20.90 -40.23
N ALA A 486 46.08 20.55 -38.96
CA ALA A 486 47.33 20.87 -38.28
C ALA A 486 48.55 20.11 -38.85
N LEU A 487 48.38 18.87 -39.32
CA LEU A 487 49.45 18.09 -39.98
C LEU A 487 49.88 18.69 -41.34
N GLY A 488 49.00 19.43 -42.01
CA GLY A 488 49.24 19.92 -43.37
C GLY A 488 49.22 18.79 -44.41
N ARG A 489 49.75 19.05 -45.61
CA ARG A 489 49.87 18.02 -46.66
C ARG A 489 50.99 17.06 -46.26
N LEU A 490 50.63 15.86 -45.78
CA LEU A 490 51.53 14.72 -45.65
C LEU A 490 52.19 14.49 -47.03
N ARG A 491 53.50 14.68 -47.12
CA ARG A 491 54.29 14.40 -48.33
C ARG A 491 54.85 13.00 -48.29
#